data_AF-A0A133ZBB8-F1
#
_entry.id   AF-A0A133ZBB8-F1
#
_cell.length_a   1.000
_cell.length_b   1.000
_cell.length_c   1.000
_cell.angle_alpha   90.00
_cell.angle_beta   90.00
_cell.angle_gamma   90.00
#
_symmetry.space_group_name_H-M   'P 1'
#
loop_
_entity.id
_entity.type
_entity.pdbx_description
1 polymer ?
#
loop_
_entity_poly.entity_id
_entity_poly.type
_entity_poly.pdbx_seq_one_letter_code
_entity_poly.pdbx_strand_id
1 'polypeptide(L)'
;MMPGAEVTDRFGNRSPGAGEWQTVPVIGWAVTQSQEMAGDSVLRTIDVLEVYAPDSLDILPSAQVRLPDGQEWQVDGNPQDYNHGPFWAPGALVVKCRKTVG
;
A
#
# COMPACT_ATOMS: atom_id res chain seq x y z
N MET A 1 -10.70 2.50 -5.55
CA MET A 1 -11.51 1.81 -4.51
C MET A 1 -12.69 2.71 -4.15
N MET A 2 -13.93 2.22 -4.07
CA MET A 2 -15.03 3.02 -3.50
C MET A 2 -14.94 2.96 -1.96
N PRO A 3 -15.09 4.09 -1.24
CA PRO A 3 -15.12 4.06 0.22
C PRO A 3 -16.27 3.19 0.71
N GLY A 4 -16.02 2.35 1.72
CA GLY A 4 -17.06 1.54 2.35
C GLY A 4 -18.09 2.41 3.05
N ALA A 5 -19.32 1.91 3.20
CA ALA A 5 -20.41 2.61 3.86
C ALA A 5 -19.99 3.12 5.26
N GLU A 6 -20.35 4.37 5.61
CA GLU A 6 -19.98 4.97 6.90
C GLU A 6 -20.40 4.08 8.09
N VAL A 7 -19.45 3.79 8.98
CA VAL A 7 -19.68 3.04 10.22
C VAL A 7 -19.66 4.01 11.39
N THR A 8 -20.67 3.93 12.25
CA THR A 8 -20.70 4.70 13.51
C THR A 8 -20.18 3.83 14.63
N ASP A 9 -19.17 4.30 15.36
CA ASP A 9 -18.64 3.59 16.53
C ASP A 9 -19.59 3.71 17.75
N ARG A 10 -19.28 2.99 18.83
CA ARG A 10 -20.06 3.01 20.08
C ARG A 10 -20.09 4.37 20.80
N PHE A 11 -19.26 5.32 20.37
CA PHE A 11 -19.16 6.68 20.91
C PHE A 11 -19.82 7.72 19.99
N GLY A 12 -20.40 7.29 18.86
CA GLY A 12 -21.07 8.16 17.90
C GLY A 12 -20.15 8.77 16.85
N ASN A 13 -18.87 8.38 16.80
CA ASN A 13 -17.95 8.86 15.76
C ASN A 13 -18.21 8.12 14.45
N ARG A 14 -18.24 8.87 13.35
CA ARG A 14 -18.37 8.32 12.00
C ARG A 14 -16.98 8.08 11.41
N SER A 15 -16.79 6.87 10.92
CA SER A 15 -15.59 6.47 10.19
C SER A 15 -15.98 5.88 8.84
N PRO A 16 -15.16 6.03 7.79
CA PRO A 16 -15.36 5.28 6.56
C PRO A 16 -15.41 3.78 6.87
N GLY A 17 -16.38 3.06 6.30
CA GLY A 17 -16.39 1.61 6.40
C GLY A 17 -15.22 1.01 5.64
N ALA A 18 -14.87 -0.24 5.96
CA ALA A 18 -13.89 -0.98 5.19
C ALA A 18 -14.36 -1.04 3.73
N GLY A 19 -13.51 -0.60 2.81
CA GLY A 19 -13.77 -0.75 1.38
C GLY A 19 -13.76 -2.24 1.00
N GLU A 20 -14.27 -2.54 -0.20
CA GLU A 20 -14.25 -3.91 -0.71
C GLU A 20 -12.86 -4.28 -1.29
N TRP A 21 -12.45 -5.51 -1.04
CA TRP A 21 -11.25 -6.07 -1.66
C TRP A 21 -11.48 -6.30 -3.14
N GLN A 22 -10.58 -5.78 -3.98
CA GLN A 22 -10.59 -6.01 -5.41
C GLN A 22 -9.30 -6.71 -5.84
N THR A 23 -9.44 -7.84 -6.52
CA THR A 23 -8.31 -8.52 -7.15
C THR A 23 -7.96 -7.80 -8.44
N VAL A 24 -6.70 -7.37 -8.55
CA VAL A 24 -6.19 -6.63 -9.72
C VAL A 24 -4.90 -7.26 -10.22
N PRO A 25 -4.71 -7.39 -11.55
CA PRO A 25 -3.43 -7.82 -12.10
C PRO A 25 -2.38 -6.71 -11.89
N VAL A 26 -1.20 -7.11 -11.45
CA VAL A 26 -0.02 -6.25 -11.31
C VAL A 26 1.12 -6.82 -12.16
N ILE A 27 2.09 -5.98 -12.49
CA ILE A 27 3.27 -6.38 -13.29
C ILE A 27 4.17 -7.30 -12.45
N GLY A 28 4.25 -7.04 -11.14
CA GLY A 28 4.97 -7.86 -10.18
C GLY A 28 5.03 -7.20 -8.81
N TRP A 29 5.66 -7.87 -7.85
CA TRP A 29 5.95 -7.30 -6.53
C TRP A 29 7.24 -7.88 -5.96
N ALA A 30 7.89 -7.13 -5.07
CA ALA A 30 9.10 -7.54 -4.37
C ALA A 30 9.01 -7.15 -2.89
N VAL A 31 9.30 -8.11 -2.00
CA VAL A 31 9.48 -7.82 -0.58
C VAL A 31 10.96 -7.52 -0.35
N THR A 32 11.26 -6.30 0.10
CA THR A 32 12.62 -5.85 0.43
C THR A 32 12.78 -5.76 1.94
N GLN A 33 13.93 -6.23 2.43
CA GLN A 33 14.14 -6.43 3.85
C GLN A 33 14.43 -5.12 4.61
N SER A 34 13.97 -5.11 5.85
CA SER A 34 13.71 -4.01 6.77
C SER A 34 14.85 -3.02 7.09
N GLN A 35 14.47 -1.76 7.31
CA GLN A 35 15.26 -0.77 8.05
C GLN A 35 15.06 -0.96 9.56
N GLU A 36 16.14 -1.15 10.31
CA GLU A 36 16.12 -0.99 11.77
C GLU A 36 16.11 0.51 12.10
N MET A 37 14.99 1.05 12.58
CA MET A 37 15.01 2.38 13.19
C MET A 37 15.50 2.28 14.64
N ALA A 38 16.73 2.72 14.89
CA ALA A 38 17.25 2.98 16.23
C ALA A 38 16.88 4.41 16.65
N GLY A 39 15.84 4.55 17.48
CA GLY A 39 15.45 5.78 18.18
C GLY A 39 14.73 5.43 19.49
N ASP A 40 14.81 6.33 20.48
CA ASP A 40 14.77 6.19 21.96
C ASP A 40 13.90 5.15 22.69
N SER A 41 13.10 4.30 22.04
CA SER A 41 12.62 3.03 22.60
C SER A 41 11.82 2.25 21.55
N VAL A 42 12.12 0.96 21.45
CA VAL A 42 11.53 -0.09 20.59
C VAL A 42 12.23 -0.26 19.22
N LEU A 43 13.01 -1.34 19.12
CA LEU A 43 13.45 -1.92 17.84
C LEU A 43 12.20 -2.43 17.11
N ARG A 44 11.96 -1.93 15.91
CA ARG A 44 10.86 -2.40 15.05
C ARG A 44 11.44 -2.81 13.71
N THR A 45 11.06 -3.99 13.25
CA THR A 45 11.35 -4.44 11.90
C THR A 45 10.23 -3.93 11.01
N ILE A 46 10.56 -3.06 10.05
CA ILE A 46 9.62 -2.55 9.05
C ILE A 46 9.94 -3.25 7.74
N ASP A 47 9.19 -4.28 7.41
CA ASP A 47 9.28 -4.89 6.08
C ASP A 47 8.64 -3.95 5.05
N VAL A 48 9.29 -3.84 3.89
CA VAL A 48 8.82 -3.02 2.78
C VAL A 48 8.43 -3.93 1.62
N LEU A 49 7.28 -3.65 1.02
CA LEU A 49 6.78 -4.30 -0.18
C LEU A 49 6.71 -3.24 -1.28
N GLU A 50 7.33 -3.51 -2.43
CA GLU A 50 7.19 -2.70 -3.63
C GLU A 50 6.30 -3.44 -4.63
N VAL A 51 5.20 -2.81 -5.05
CA VAL A 51 4.26 -3.34 -6.03
C VAL A 51 4.40 -2.53 -7.31
N TYR A 52 4.63 -3.22 -8.42
CA TYR A 52 4.68 -2.64 -9.75
C TYR A 52 3.28 -2.74 -10.37
N ALA A 53 2.52 -1.64 -10.29
CA ALA A 53 1.13 -1.58 -10.74
C ALA A 53 1.03 -0.89 -12.11
N PRO A 54 0.04 -1.23 -12.95
CA PRO A 54 -0.29 -0.41 -14.12
C PRO A 54 -0.68 1.01 -13.71
N ASP A 55 -0.33 2.01 -14.51
CA ASP A 55 -0.69 3.42 -14.29
C ASP A 55 -2.19 3.74 -14.41
N SER A 56 -2.96 2.83 -15.00
CA SER A 56 -4.43 2.88 -15.02
C SER A 56 -5.07 2.55 -13.67
N LEU A 57 -4.31 2.05 -12.70
CA LEU A 57 -4.84 1.63 -11.40
C LEU A 57 -4.77 2.77 -10.38
N ASP A 58 -5.94 3.19 -9.88
CA ASP A 58 -6.05 4.21 -8.84
C ASP A 58 -5.85 3.61 -7.44
N ILE A 59 -4.59 3.60 -6.97
CA ILE A 59 -4.19 3.15 -5.64
C ILE A 59 -4.02 4.35 -4.71
N LEU A 60 -4.84 4.38 -3.65
CA LEU A 60 -4.79 5.44 -2.63
C LEU A 60 -3.70 5.17 -1.58
N PRO A 61 -3.07 6.21 -1.02
CA PRO A 61 -2.08 6.07 0.07
C PRO A 61 -2.62 5.42 1.35
N SER A 62 -3.94 5.48 1.58
CA SER A 62 -4.60 4.86 2.73
C SER A 62 -5.07 3.42 2.46
N ALA A 63 -4.83 2.89 1.26
CA ALA A 63 -5.27 1.56 0.89
C ALA A 63 -4.43 0.46 1.56
N GLN A 64 -4.97 -0.76 1.50
CA GLN A 64 -4.27 -1.97 1.89
C GLN A 64 -4.09 -2.88 0.68
N VAL A 65 -2.99 -3.61 0.66
CA VAL A 65 -2.67 -4.61 -0.35
C VAL A 65 -2.64 -5.96 0.31
N ARG A 66 -3.36 -6.93 -0.27
CA ARG A 66 -3.31 -8.33 0.15
C ARG A 66 -2.63 -9.16 -0.94
N LEU A 67 -1.53 -9.81 -0.59
CA LEU A 67 -0.80 -10.69 -1.49
C LEU A 67 -1.50 -12.06 -1.60
N PRO A 68 -1.18 -12.88 -2.63
CA PRO A 68 -1.79 -14.21 -2.81
C PRO A 68 -1.52 -15.19 -1.65
N ASP A 69 -0.49 -14.95 -0.85
CA ASP A 69 -0.17 -15.73 0.36
C ASP A 69 -1.04 -15.33 1.57
N GLY A 70 -1.94 -14.35 1.40
CA GLY A 70 -2.83 -13.84 2.44
C GLY A 70 -2.21 -12.74 3.30
N GLN A 71 -0.96 -12.34 3.07
CA GLN A 71 -0.34 -11.26 3.83
C GLN A 71 -0.91 -9.90 3.43
N GLU A 72 -1.23 -9.10 4.44
CA GLU A 72 -1.72 -7.72 4.28
C GLU A 72 -0.62 -6.71 4.57
N TRP A 73 -0.59 -5.68 3.74
CA TRP A 73 0.38 -4.59 3.75
C TRP A 73 -0.34 -3.27 3.65
N GLN A 74 0.15 -2.25 4.37
CA GLN A 74 -0.41 -0.91 4.29
C GLN A 74 0.36 -0.09 3.27
N VAL A 75 -0.32 0.56 2.33
CA VAL A 75 0.33 1.49 1.40
C VAL A 75 1.00 2.62 2.19
N ASP A 76 2.22 2.96 1.83
CA ASP A 76 3.04 3.98 2.47
C ASP A 76 3.31 5.11 1.46
N GLY A 77 2.56 6.20 1.60
CA GLY A 77 2.68 7.37 0.75
C GLY A 77 2.01 7.22 -0.62
N ASN A 78 2.37 8.12 -1.54
CA ASN A 78 1.79 8.16 -2.88
C ASN A 78 2.50 7.18 -3.83
N PRO A 79 1.77 6.55 -4.78
CA PRO A 79 2.38 5.82 -5.88
C PRO A 79 3.42 6.67 -6.63
N GLN A 80 4.53 6.07 -7.00
CA GLN A 80 5.60 6.72 -7.76
C GLN A 80 5.39 6.48 -9.24
N ASP A 81 5.12 7.54 -10.00
CA ASP A 81 4.94 7.50 -11.44
C ASP A 81 6.26 7.70 -12.17
N TYR A 82 6.67 6.73 -12.99
CA TYR A 82 7.88 6.76 -13.81
C TYR A 82 7.63 7.02 -15.30
N ASN A 83 6.43 7.42 -15.69
CA ASN A 83 6.02 7.66 -17.09
C ASN A 83 6.41 9.04 -17.65
N HIS A 84 7.33 9.74 -17.01
CA HIS A 84 7.72 11.11 -17.38
C HIS A 84 9.07 11.21 -18.11
N GLY A 85 9.56 10.09 -18.66
CA GLY A 85 10.83 10.04 -19.38
C GLY A 85 10.72 10.56 -20.82
N PRO A 86 11.76 11.24 -21.36
CA PRO A 86 11.74 11.77 -22.74
C PRO A 86 11.81 10.67 -23.82
N PHE A 87 12.27 9.47 -23.47
CA PHE A 87 12.48 8.36 -24.44
C PHE A 87 11.93 7.02 -23.94
N TRP A 88 11.32 6.98 -22.76
CA TRP A 88 10.84 5.75 -22.14
C TRP A 88 9.73 6.06 -21.14
N ALA A 89 8.63 5.31 -21.25
CA ALA A 89 7.49 5.33 -20.33
C ALA A 89 7.02 3.89 -20.11
N PRO A 90 7.30 3.27 -18.96
CA PRO A 90 7.03 1.85 -18.73
C PRO A 90 5.54 1.50 -18.54
N GLY A 91 4.66 2.49 -18.39
CA GLY A 91 3.24 2.29 -18.06
C GLY A 91 3.03 1.77 -16.64
N ALA A 92 3.96 2.08 -15.73
CA ALA A 92 4.03 1.45 -14.41
C ALA A 92 4.22 2.46 -13.28
N LEU A 93 3.46 2.23 -12.20
CA LEU A 93 3.60 2.89 -10.90
C LEU A 93 4.31 1.96 -9.93
N VAL A 94 5.14 2.53 -9.06
CA VAL A 94 5.69 1.81 -7.91
C VAL A 94 4.92 2.21 -6.67
N VAL A 95 4.22 1.26 -6.07
CA VAL A 95 3.51 1.44 -4.80
C VAL A 95 4.32 0.82 -3.69
N LYS A 96 4.75 1.65 -2.74
CA LYS A 96 5.43 1.20 -1.54
C LYS A 96 4.38 0.86 -0.50
N CYS A 97 4.54 -0.29 0.12
CA CYS A 97 3.73 -0.74 1.23
C CYS A 97 4.65 -1.16 2.37
N ARG A 98 4.15 -1.08 3.60
CA ARG A 98 4.89 -1.46 4.79
C ARG A 98 4.08 -2.39 5.67
N LYS A 99 4.80 -3.23 6.39
CA LYS A 99 4.27 -4.05 7.48
C LYS A 99 5.19 -3.90 8.67
N THR A 100 4.62 -3.45 9.79
CA THR A 100 5.37 -3.34 11.04
C THR A 100 5.29 -4.66 11.78
N VAL A 101 6.44 -5.28 12.00
CA VAL A 101 6.58 -6.46 12.85
C VAL A 101 7.28 -6.01 14.14
N GLY A 102 6.67 -6.34 15.28
CA GLY A 102 7.13 -5.98 16.62
C GLY A 102 7.50 -7.21 17.45
#